data_AF-A0A250JLI8-F1
#
_entry.id   AF-A0A250JLI8-F1
#
_cell.length_a   1.000
_cell.length_b   1.000
_cell.length_c   1.000
_cell.angle_alpha   90.00
_cell.angle_beta   90.00
_cell.angle_gamma   90.00
#
_symmetry.space_group_name_H-M   'P 1'
#
loop_
_entity.id
_entity.type
_entity.pdbx_description
1 polymer ?
#
loop_
_entity_poly.entity_id
_entity_poly.type
_entity_poly.pdbx_seq_one_letter_code
_entity_poly.pdbx_strand_id
1 'polypeptide(L)'
;MSAPHRSPTGLAGRRPRWDSRRRVGTGAAPARAAQEVPAPEVVDKVNLAQKLALFSEHGSPKVVGELNGQHVRLARLHGPFVWHQHDAEDELFLVLHGHLRMELRERTVDVGPGEFIIIPRGVEHRPVAEEEVHVLLFEPATTLNTGNVREERTAEHLQHL
;
A
#
# COMPACT_ATOMS: atom_id res chain seq x y z
N MET A 1 -14.88 5.47 86.04
CA MET A 1 -15.12 6.92 86.23
C MET A 1 -16.13 7.36 85.18
N SER A 2 -17.24 7.93 85.66
CA SER A 2 -18.30 8.74 85.02
C SER A 2 -18.81 8.43 83.59
N ALA A 3 -20.08 8.04 83.54
CA ALA A 3 -21.04 8.42 82.49
C ALA A 3 -21.61 9.84 82.77
N PRO A 4 -22.68 10.31 82.12
CA PRO A 4 -22.93 10.58 80.69
C PRO A 4 -23.47 12.03 80.50
N HIS A 5 -23.85 12.44 79.27
CA HIS A 5 -25.06 13.26 79.13
C HIS A 5 -25.77 13.06 77.79
N ARG A 6 -27.09 12.97 77.91
CA ARG A 6 -28.11 12.60 76.91
C ARG A 6 -28.57 13.79 76.06
N SER A 7 -29.04 13.44 74.85
CA SER A 7 -30.25 13.80 74.05
C SER A 7 -31.28 14.80 74.64
N PRO A 8 -32.44 15.13 74.00
CA PRO A 8 -33.00 14.80 72.67
C PRO A 8 -33.76 16.00 71.98
N THR A 9 -34.37 15.78 70.80
CA THR A 9 -35.72 16.23 70.31
C THR A 9 -35.68 16.38 68.79
N GLY A 10 -36.68 16.05 67.97
CA GLY A 10 -38.03 15.52 68.17
C GLY A 10 -38.85 15.69 66.89
N LEU A 11 -39.80 14.78 66.66
CA LEU A 11 -41.04 14.88 65.85
C LEU A 11 -40.93 15.13 64.33
N ALA A 12 -41.34 14.21 63.45
CA ALA A 12 -42.69 13.72 63.13
C ALA A 12 -43.18 14.32 61.79
N GLY A 13 -43.62 13.47 60.86
CA GLY A 13 -44.30 13.90 59.64
C GLY A 13 -44.41 12.78 58.62
N ARG A 14 -45.59 12.15 58.55
CA ARG A 14 -45.96 11.16 57.51
C ARG A 14 -46.83 11.82 56.43
N ARG A 15 -46.59 11.42 55.17
CA ARG A 15 -47.48 11.30 53.97
C ARG A 15 -47.81 12.58 53.15
N PRO A 16 -48.26 12.48 51.87
CA PRO A 16 -48.15 11.40 50.84
C PRO A 16 -47.91 11.88 49.37
N ARG A 17 -47.83 10.89 48.46
CA ARG A 17 -48.42 10.83 47.09
C ARG A 17 -48.07 11.91 46.04
N TRP A 18 -47.50 11.39 44.94
CA TRP A 18 -47.88 11.70 43.55
C TRP A 18 -47.81 13.18 43.15
N ASP A 19 -46.62 13.65 42.79
CA ASP A 19 -46.50 14.75 41.83
C ASP A 19 -46.15 14.16 40.45
N SER A 20 -47.21 13.85 39.70
CA SER A 20 -47.14 13.54 38.28
C SER A 20 -46.88 14.82 37.51
N ARG A 21 -45.61 15.21 37.38
CA ARG A 21 -45.17 16.21 36.39
C ARG A 21 -43.66 16.15 36.13
N ARG A 22 -43.14 14.98 35.74
CA ARG A 22 -41.90 14.95 34.93
C ARG A 22 -42.28 15.25 33.48
N ARG A 23 -41.89 16.45 33.02
CA ARG A 23 -41.84 16.83 31.61
C ARG A 23 -41.13 15.72 30.84
N VAL A 24 -41.85 15.11 29.88
CA VAL A 24 -41.23 14.36 28.80
C VAL A 24 -40.42 15.37 28.00
N GLY A 25 -39.10 15.33 28.17
CA GLY A 25 -38.20 16.02 27.26
C GLY A 25 -38.28 15.33 25.91
N THR A 26 -38.79 16.03 24.90
CA THR A 26 -38.68 15.65 23.50
C THR A 26 -37.22 15.83 23.07
N GLY A 27 -36.35 14.91 23.51
CA GLY A 27 -35.05 14.71 22.90
C GLY A 27 -35.27 14.00 21.58
N ALA A 28 -35.32 14.74 20.49
CA ALA A 28 -35.23 14.14 19.17
C ALA A 28 -33.91 13.35 19.11
N ALA A 29 -34.00 12.05 18.83
CA ALA A 29 -32.82 11.24 18.56
C ALA A 29 -32.04 11.91 17.41
N PRO A 30 -30.70 11.98 17.47
CA PRO A 30 -29.94 12.52 16.36
C PRO A 30 -30.26 11.67 15.13
N ALA A 31 -30.64 12.34 14.03
CA ALA A 31 -30.79 11.69 12.74
C ALA A 31 -29.49 10.92 12.47
N ARG A 32 -29.60 9.61 12.24
CA ARG A 32 -28.47 8.82 11.77
C ARG A 32 -27.94 9.51 10.52
N ALA A 33 -26.70 10.00 10.56
CA ALA A 33 -26.01 10.45 9.37
C ALA A 33 -26.16 9.33 8.34
N ALA A 34 -26.76 9.66 7.19
CA ALA A 34 -26.81 8.73 6.08
C ALA A 34 -25.37 8.35 5.76
N GLN A 35 -25.03 7.07 5.95
CA GLN A 35 -23.78 6.54 5.42
C GLN A 35 -23.84 6.74 3.91
N GLU A 36 -22.95 7.59 3.39
CA GLU A 36 -22.69 7.64 1.96
C GLU A 36 -22.39 6.21 1.51
N VAL A 37 -23.27 5.69 0.65
CA VAL A 37 -23.00 4.42 -0.02
C VAL A 37 -21.81 4.71 -0.94
N PRO A 38 -20.65 4.05 -0.74
CA PRO A 38 -19.51 4.28 -1.61
C PRO A 38 -19.93 4.00 -3.05
N ALA A 39 -19.49 4.85 -3.97
CA ALA A 39 -19.70 4.62 -5.40
C ALA A 39 -19.26 3.18 -5.73
N PRO A 40 -19.97 2.48 -6.63
CA PRO A 40 -19.60 1.11 -6.97
C PRO A 40 -18.15 1.10 -7.41
N GLU A 41 -17.32 0.29 -6.73
CA GLU A 41 -15.94 0.08 -7.17
C GLU A 41 -16.00 -0.50 -8.59
N VAL A 42 -15.46 0.26 -9.54
CA VAL A 42 -15.41 -0.15 -10.94
C VAL A 42 -14.30 -1.20 -11.06
N VAL A 43 -14.71 -2.46 -11.14
CA VAL A 43 -13.80 -3.57 -11.44
C VAL A 43 -13.53 -3.58 -12.94
N ASP A 44 -12.31 -3.24 -13.34
CA ASP A 44 -11.85 -3.29 -14.73
C ASP A 44 -10.54 -4.08 -14.86
N LYS A 45 -10.21 -4.49 -16.09
CA LYS A 45 -9.00 -5.24 -16.43
C LYS A 45 -7.87 -4.31 -16.86
N VAL A 46 -6.63 -4.76 -16.66
CA VAL A 46 -5.44 -4.09 -17.19
C VAL A 46 -4.92 -4.87 -18.40
N ASN A 47 -4.76 -4.19 -19.54
CA ASN A 47 -4.12 -4.77 -20.72
C ASN A 47 -2.66 -4.30 -20.79
N LEU A 48 -1.72 -5.21 -20.51
CA LEU A 48 -0.29 -4.88 -20.43
C LEU A 48 0.27 -4.36 -21.76
N ALA A 49 -0.14 -4.93 -22.89
CA ALA A 49 0.32 -4.52 -24.21
C ALA A 49 -0.13 -3.08 -24.54
N GLN A 50 -1.38 -2.72 -24.20
CA GLN A 50 -1.87 -1.35 -24.36
C GLN A 50 -1.10 -0.37 -23.48
N LYS A 51 -0.85 -0.72 -22.20
CA LYS A 51 -0.10 0.14 -21.28
C LYS A 51 1.36 0.33 -21.73
N LEU A 52 2.03 -0.75 -22.16
CA LEU A 52 3.38 -0.68 -22.73
C LEU A 52 3.44 0.26 -23.95
N ALA A 53 2.41 0.23 -24.81
CA ALA A 53 2.36 1.09 -25.99
C ALA A 53 2.23 2.60 -25.67
N LEU A 54 1.92 2.98 -24.43
CA LEU A 54 1.78 4.39 -24.01
C LEU A 54 3.11 5.10 -23.76
N PHE A 55 4.22 4.37 -23.66
CA PHE A 55 5.53 4.93 -23.32
C PHE A 55 6.65 4.19 -24.06
N SER A 56 7.79 4.84 -24.29
CA SER A 56 8.94 4.27 -25.00
C SER A 56 10.27 4.51 -24.29
N GLU A 57 10.25 5.23 -23.17
CA GLU A 57 11.42 5.54 -22.36
C GLU A 57 11.95 4.28 -21.67
N HIS A 58 13.28 4.13 -21.65
CA HIS A 58 13.93 3.01 -20.98
C HIS A 58 14.29 3.34 -19.53
N GLY A 59 14.17 2.36 -18.64
CA GLY A 59 14.54 2.49 -17.23
C GLY A 59 13.62 3.38 -16.39
N SER A 60 12.43 3.71 -16.90
CA SER A 60 11.41 4.49 -16.19
C SER A 60 10.16 3.63 -15.95
N PRO A 61 10.06 2.92 -14.82
CA PRO A 61 8.90 2.07 -14.54
C PRO A 61 7.62 2.89 -14.34
N LYS A 62 6.49 2.33 -14.77
CA LYS A 62 5.14 2.93 -14.70
C LYS A 62 4.22 2.03 -13.89
N VAL A 63 3.48 2.57 -12.93
CA VAL A 63 2.52 1.79 -12.12
C VAL A 63 1.26 1.55 -12.95
N VAL A 64 0.84 0.30 -13.08
CA VAL A 64 -0.36 -0.12 -13.82
C VAL A 64 -1.39 -0.84 -12.94
N GLY A 65 -1.05 -1.06 -11.66
CA GLY A 65 -1.94 -1.63 -10.68
C GLY A 65 -1.32 -1.59 -9.28
N GLU A 66 -2.17 -1.66 -8.27
CA GLU A 66 -1.77 -1.71 -6.86
C GLU A 66 -2.65 -2.72 -6.13
N LEU A 67 -2.04 -3.52 -5.26
CA LEU A 67 -2.76 -4.42 -4.37
C LEU A 67 -1.92 -4.72 -3.13
N ASN A 68 -2.54 -4.68 -1.95
CA ASN A 68 -1.91 -5.06 -0.68
C ASN A 68 -0.56 -4.35 -0.40
N GLY A 69 -0.42 -3.08 -0.80
CA GLY A 69 0.83 -2.32 -0.67
C GLY A 69 1.92 -2.69 -1.69
N GLN A 70 1.60 -3.51 -2.69
CA GLN A 70 2.47 -3.85 -3.81
C GLN A 70 2.06 -3.07 -5.06
N HIS A 71 3.04 -2.67 -5.85
CA HIS A 71 2.83 -2.15 -7.19
C HIS A 71 3.03 -3.24 -8.24
N VAL A 72 2.16 -3.26 -9.23
CA VAL A 72 2.40 -3.89 -10.53
C VAL A 72 2.91 -2.79 -11.45
N ARG A 73 4.16 -2.89 -11.90
CA ARG A 73 4.78 -1.88 -12.76
C ARG A 73 5.17 -2.47 -14.11
N LEU A 74 5.27 -1.63 -15.13
CA LEU A 74 5.81 -1.99 -16.44
C LEU A 74 7.04 -1.13 -16.73
N ALA A 75 8.08 -1.75 -17.29
CA ALA A 75 9.28 -1.04 -17.73
C ALA A 75 9.78 -1.60 -19.06
N ARG A 76 10.37 -0.70 -19.86
CA ARG A 76 11.21 -1.07 -21.00
C ARG A 76 12.66 -0.93 -20.60
N LEU A 77 13.49 -1.93 -20.88
CA LEU A 77 14.91 -1.96 -20.54
C LEU A 77 15.72 -2.07 -21.82
N HIS A 78 16.85 -1.36 -21.86
CA HIS A 78 17.83 -1.46 -22.95
C HIS A 78 19.21 -1.07 -22.41
N GLY A 79 20.22 -1.86 -22.77
CA GLY A 79 21.57 -1.78 -22.24
C GLY A 79 21.71 -2.30 -20.80
N PRO A 80 22.90 -2.16 -20.21
CA PRO A 80 23.12 -2.49 -18.81
C PRO A 80 22.44 -1.45 -17.91
N PHE A 81 21.89 -1.91 -16.79
CA PHE A 81 21.51 -1.07 -15.66
C PHE A 81 22.67 -0.95 -14.66
N VAL A 82 22.45 -0.24 -13.56
CA VAL A 82 23.44 -0.13 -12.49
C VAL A 82 23.43 -1.38 -11.61
N TRP A 83 24.59 -1.72 -11.03
CA TRP A 83 24.62 -2.67 -9.92
C TRP A 83 23.95 -2.02 -8.72
N HIS A 84 22.96 -2.70 -8.14
CA HIS A 84 22.22 -2.20 -6.99
C HIS A 84 21.65 -3.35 -6.17
N GLN A 85 21.12 -3.00 -5.00
CA GLN A 85 20.34 -3.89 -4.15
C GLN A 85 19.23 -3.12 -3.47
N HIS A 86 18.23 -3.85 -2.98
CA HIS A 86 17.15 -3.33 -2.15
C HIS A 86 17.33 -3.91 -0.75
N ASP A 87 17.41 -3.06 0.28
CA ASP A 87 17.73 -3.54 1.63
C ASP A 87 16.51 -4.21 2.31
N ALA A 88 15.29 -3.81 1.96
CA ALA A 88 14.07 -4.28 2.61
C ALA A 88 13.11 -5.03 1.69
N GLU A 89 13.24 -4.82 0.38
CA GLU A 89 12.27 -5.26 -0.62
C GLU A 89 12.79 -6.42 -1.47
N ASP A 90 11.94 -7.42 -1.68
CA ASP A 90 12.13 -8.36 -2.78
C ASP A 90 11.54 -7.73 -4.05
N GLU A 91 12.14 -8.01 -5.20
CA GLU A 91 11.67 -7.53 -6.51
C GLU A 91 11.52 -8.70 -7.48
N LEU A 92 10.36 -8.78 -8.15
CA LEU A 92 10.12 -9.75 -9.21
C LEU A 92 10.25 -9.08 -10.57
N PHE A 93 10.96 -9.72 -11.49
CA PHE A 93 11.00 -9.40 -12.92
C PHE A 93 10.32 -10.52 -13.70
N LEU A 94 9.19 -10.24 -14.35
CA LEU A 94 8.57 -11.12 -15.34
C LEU A 94 8.84 -10.56 -16.73
N VAL A 95 9.52 -11.33 -17.59
CA VAL A 95 9.83 -10.90 -18.96
C VAL A 95 8.61 -11.12 -19.84
N LEU A 96 8.13 -10.05 -20.47
CA LEU A 96 6.99 -10.05 -21.39
C LEU A 96 7.44 -10.12 -22.86
N HIS A 97 8.60 -9.52 -23.16
CA HIS A 97 9.21 -9.49 -24.49
C HIS A 97 10.73 -9.36 -24.37
N GLY A 98 11.48 -9.98 -25.28
CA GLY A 98 12.95 -9.94 -25.30
C GLY A 98 13.60 -10.94 -24.34
N HIS A 99 14.90 -10.77 -24.10
CA HIS A 99 15.68 -11.60 -23.18
C HIS A 99 16.43 -10.73 -22.18
N LEU A 100 16.16 -10.95 -20.88
CA LEU A 100 16.84 -10.27 -19.80
C LEU A 100 17.97 -11.15 -19.28
N ARG A 101 19.18 -10.61 -19.23
CA ARG A 101 20.28 -11.21 -18.49
C ARG A 101 20.35 -10.58 -17.11
N MET A 102 20.11 -11.37 -16.08
CA MET A 102 20.31 -10.94 -14.70
C MET A 102 21.73 -11.33 -14.25
N GLU A 103 22.57 -10.33 -14.05
CA GLU A 103 23.89 -10.57 -13.46
C GLU A 103 23.80 -10.49 -11.93
N LEU A 104 24.32 -11.53 -11.29
CA LEU A 104 24.55 -11.62 -9.85
C LEU A 104 26.06 -11.68 -9.63
N ARG A 105 26.54 -11.50 -8.39
CA ARG A 105 27.98 -11.50 -8.12
C ARG A 105 28.67 -12.82 -8.46
N GLU A 106 27.99 -13.94 -8.26
CA GLU A 106 28.56 -15.28 -8.44
C GLU A 106 28.19 -15.92 -9.78
N ARG A 107 27.13 -15.45 -10.43
CA ARG A 107 26.60 -16.07 -11.66
C ARG A 107 25.71 -15.13 -12.45
N THR A 108 25.37 -15.59 -13.64
CA THR A 108 24.38 -14.95 -14.51
C THR A 108 23.19 -15.87 -14.70
N VAL A 109 21.99 -15.29 -14.80
CA VAL A 109 20.74 -15.99 -15.11
C VAL A 109 20.08 -15.31 -16.30
N ASP A 110 19.86 -16.05 -17.39
CA ASP A 110 19.06 -15.58 -18.52
C ASP A 110 17.57 -15.85 -18.24
N VAL A 111 16.72 -14.87 -18.55
CA VAL A 111 15.27 -14.90 -18.33
C VAL A 111 14.58 -14.51 -19.63
N GLY A 112 13.80 -15.43 -20.19
CA GLY A 112 13.06 -15.26 -21.44
C GLY A 112 11.57 -14.95 -21.26
N PRO A 113 10.83 -14.72 -22.35
CA PRO A 113 9.42 -14.36 -22.29
C PRO A 113 8.57 -15.42 -21.58
N GLY A 114 7.73 -14.96 -20.64
CA GLY A 114 6.90 -15.82 -19.79
C GLY A 114 7.62 -16.39 -18.56
N GLU A 115 8.92 -16.15 -18.42
CA GLU A 115 9.71 -16.53 -17.27
C GLU A 115 9.86 -15.35 -16.30
N PHE A 116 9.97 -15.66 -15.01
CA PHE A 116 10.26 -14.66 -14.00
C PHE A 116 11.44 -15.04 -13.12
N ILE A 117 12.10 -14.03 -12.58
CA ILE A 117 13.09 -14.14 -11.51
C ILE A 117 12.67 -13.26 -10.34
N ILE A 118 12.86 -13.75 -9.13
CA ILE A 118 12.72 -12.97 -7.90
C ILE A 118 14.12 -12.69 -7.38
N ILE A 119 14.42 -11.43 -7.15
CA ILE A 119 15.63 -10.97 -6.48
C ILE A 119 15.28 -10.74 -5.01
N PRO A 120 15.80 -11.58 -4.09
CA PRO A 120 15.58 -11.36 -2.67
C PRO A 120 16.25 -10.07 -2.21
N ARG A 121 15.68 -9.42 -1.20
CA ARG A 121 16.29 -8.28 -0.50
C ARG A 121 17.73 -8.58 -0.08
N GLY A 122 18.59 -7.57 -0.22
CA GLY A 122 20.02 -7.63 0.07
C GLY A 122 20.85 -8.38 -0.97
N VAL A 123 20.25 -8.87 -2.06
CA VAL A 123 21.00 -9.47 -3.18
C VAL A 123 21.38 -8.38 -4.18
N GLU A 124 22.68 -8.16 -4.32
CA GLU A 124 23.22 -7.25 -5.31
C GLU A 124 23.13 -7.84 -6.71
N HIS A 125 22.58 -7.07 -7.63
CA HIS A 125 22.25 -7.54 -8.97
C HIS A 125 22.36 -6.42 -10.01
N ARG A 126 22.43 -6.81 -11.28
CA ARG A 126 22.43 -5.89 -12.43
C ARG A 126 21.59 -6.47 -13.57
N PRO A 127 20.41 -5.91 -13.85
CA PRO A 127 19.65 -6.20 -15.07
C PRO A 127 20.42 -5.73 -16.31
N VAL A 128 20.58 -6.60 -17.30
CA VAL A 128 21.22 -6.29 -18.59
C VAL A 128 20.30 -6.74 -19.73
N ALA A 129 19.88 -5.78 -20.54
CA ALA A 129 19.04 -6.00 -21.72
C ALA A 129 19.86 -5.68 -22.98
N GLU A 130 20.46 -6.69 -23.62
CA GLU A 130 21.27 -6.47 -24.83
C GLU A 130 20.45 -5.88 -25.99
N GLU A 131 19.19 -6.31 -26.07
CA GLU A 131 18.14 -5.76 -26.94
C GLU A 131 17.00 -5.21 -26.07
N GLU A 132 16.01 -4.53 -26.66
CA GLU A 132 14.87 -4.02 -25.89
C GLU A 132 14.07 -5.16 -25.22
N VAL A 133 13.96 -5.09 -23.90
CA VAL A 133 13.19 -6.02 -23.06
C VAL A 133 12.02 -5.29 -22.44
N HIS A 134 10.83 -5.90 -22.45
CA HIS A 134 9.69 -5.41 -21.69
C HIS A 134 9.49 -6.31 -20.48
N VAL A 135 9.42 -5.71 -19.30
CA VAL A 135 9.23 -6.44 -18.04
C VAL A 135 8.02 -5.92 -17.29
N LEU A 136 7.37 -6.84 -16.59
CA LEU A 136 6.52 -6.51 -15.46
C LEU A 136 7.34 -6.64 -14.19
N LEU A 137 7.28 -5.59 -13.36
CA LEU A 137 7.85 -5.60 -12.01
C LEU A 137 6.73 -5.80 -11.01
N PHE A 138 7.02 -6.59 -9.97
CA PHE A 138 6.12 -6.74 -8.83
C PHE A 138 6.89 -6.63 -7.53
N GLU A 139 6.59 -5.58 -6.78
CA GLU A 139 7.41 -5.12 -5.66
C GLU A 139 6.61 -4.19 -4.74
N PRO A 140 7.05 -3.95 -3.49
CA PRO A 140 6.44 -2.97 -2.60
C PRO A 140 6.27 -1.58 -3.25
N ALA A 141 5.24 -0.85 -2.83
CA ALA A 141 4.98 0.51 -3.31
C ALA A 141 6.15 1.47 -3.01
N THR A 142 6.92 1.18 -1.96
CA THR A 142 8.07 1.96 -1.50
C THR A 142 9.34 1.71 -2.30
N THR A 143 9.38 0.68 -3.16
CA THR A 143 10.62 0.29 -3.84
C THR A 143 11.05 1.35 -4.85
N LEU A 144 12.29 1.81 -4.72
CA LEU A 144 12.98 2.66 -5.67
C LEU A 144 13.69 1.81 -6.70
N ASN A 145 13.51 2.08 -7.99
CA ASN A 145 14.03 1.26 -9.08
C ASN A 145 15.56 1.18 -9.18
N THR A 146 16.30 2.01 -8.45
CA THR A 146 17.77 1.99 -8.36
C THR A 146 18.25 1.47 -7.01
N GLY A 147 17.35 0.97 -6.16
CA GLY A 147 17.64 0.45 -4.84
C GLY A 147 18.40 1.45 -3.96
N ASN A 148 19.60 1.06 -3.54
CA ASN A 148 20.52 1.87 -2.73
C ASN A 148 21.31 2.94 -3.50
N VAL A 149 21.19 2.99 -4.83
CA VAL A 149 21.91 3.95 -5.69
C VAL A 149 21.00 5.12 -6.07
N ARG A 150 21.57 6.33 -6.18
CA ARG A 150 20.87 7.54 -6.65
C ARG A 150 21.58 8.08 -7.89
N GLU A 151 20.98 7.88 -9.06
CA GLU A 151 21.50 8.32 -10.36
C GLU A 151 20.38 8.85 -11.28
N GLU A 152 20.71 9.26 -12.51
CA GLU A 152 19.78 9.87 -13.49
C GLU A 152 18.52 9.04 -13.76
N ARG A 153 18.60 7.71 -13.64
CA ARG A 153 17.46 6.79 -13.85
C ARG A 153 16.62 6.56 -12.60
N THR A 154 16.91 7.22 -11.47
CA THR A 154 16.12 7.09 -10.23
C THR A 154 14.74 7.73 -10.43
N ALA A 155 13.68 6.95 -10.29
CA ALA A 155 12.30 7.43 -10.34
C ALA A 155 11.78 7.67 -8.92
N GLU A 156 11.84 8.91 -8.44
CA GLU A 156 11.33 9.28 -7.11
C GLU A 156 9.80 9.39 -7.08
N HIS A 157 9.20 9.74 -8.23
CA HIS A 157 7.75 9.79 -8.40
C HIS A 157 7.37 8.94 -9.61
N LEU A 158 6.59 7.91 -9.37
CA LEU A 158 6.15 7.01 -10.42
C LEU A 158 4.87 7.54 -11.08
N GLN A 159 4.83 7.45 -12.40
CA GLN A 159 3.64 7.74 -13.16
C GLN A 159 2.69 6.54 -13.12
N HIS A 160 1.42 6.80 -12.83
CA HIS A 160 0.34 5.81 -12.91
C HIS A 160 -0.30 5.88 -14.30
N LEU A 161 -0.53 4.72 -14.92
CA LEU A 161 -1.09 4.60 -16.26
C LEU A 161 -2.42 3.88 -16.28
#